data_AF-W2C7D9-F1
#
_entry.id   AF-W2C7D9-F1
#
_cell.length_a   1.000
_cell.length_b   1.000
_cell.length_c   1.000
_cell.angle_alpha   90.00
_cell.angle_beta   90.00
_cell.angle_gamma   90.00
#
_symmetry.space_group_name_H-M   'P 1'
#
loop_
_entity.id
_entity.type
_entity.pdbx_description
1 polymer ?
#
loop_
_entity_poly.entity_id
_entity_poly.type
_entity_poly.pdbx_seq_one_letter_code
_entity_poly.pdbx_strand_id
1 'polypeptide(L)'
;MKTKIGRSLLALLVCVQALAASNTQAQRGADRLFSLPRFERAVACIKHYEGLHGPKNHPYVGYGHRLLPGERLSCAMTKRQADSLLRADLKKRLVTFRRFGRDSLLLAVLSYNVGEYRLLGYGKQPKSRLVQKLESGDRDIRDEYTSFCRYRGKELKVMRLRRRVELALLYEK
;
A
#
# COMPACT_ATOMS: atom_id res chain seq x y z
N MET A 1 18.57 0.03 -52.08
CA MET A 1 18.46 0.76 -50.78
C MET A 1 17.02 1.06 -50.31
N LYS A 2 15.94 0.62 -51.00
CA LYS A 2 14.55 0.99 -50.65
C LYS A 2 13.85 0.10 -49.58
N THR A 3 14.44 -1.03 -49.18
CA THR A 3 13.78 -2.02 -48.30
C THR A 3 14.08 -1.89 -46.80
N LYS A 4 15.15 -1.18 -46.39
CA LYS A 4 15.49 -0.99 -44.97
C LYS A 4 14.60 0.06 -44.28
N ILE A 5 14.20 1.11 -44.99
CA ILE A 5 13.40 2.22 -44.44
C ILE A 5 11.98 1.75 -44.09
N GLY A 6 11.34 0.95 -44.95
CA GLY A 6 9.99 0.41 -44.71
C GLY A 6 9.91 -0.55 -43.52
N ARG A 7 10.94 -1.38 -43.30
CA ARG A 7 11.00 -2.29 -42.14
C ARG A 7 11.21 -1.53 -40.83
N SER A 8 12.01 -0.46 -40.85
CA SER A 8 12.24 0.40 -39.69
C SER A 8 10.99 1.20 -39.31
N LEU A 9 10.27 1.75 -40.30
CA LEU A 9 9.00 2.44 -40.07
C LEU A 9 7.92 1.50 -39.50
N LEU A 10 7.83 0.28 -40.04
CA LEU A 10 6.88 -0.73 -39.56
C LEU A 10 7.18 -1.15 -38.11
N ALA A 11 8.46 -1.37 -37.77
CA ALA A 11 8.87 -1.68 -36.40
C ALA A 11 8.54 -0.54 -35.42
N LEU A 12 8.79 0.72 -35.82
CA LEU A 12 8.44 1.88 -35.01
C LEU A 12 6.92 1.98 -34.78
N LEU A 13 6.11 1.76 -35.82
CA LEU A 13 4.64 1.78 -35.74
C LEU A 13 4.12 0.70 -34.77
N VAL A 14 4.66 -0.52 -34.86
CA VAL A 14 4.31 -1.62 -33.93
C VAL A 14 4.69 -1.28 -32.49
N CYS A 15 5.87 -0.68 -32.26
CA CYS A 15 6.29 -0.23 -30.94
C CYS A 15 5.36 0.85 -30.36
N VAL A 16 4.96 1.84 -31.17
CA VAL A 16 4.02 2.89 -30.74
C VAL A 16 2.65 2.30 -30.38
N GLN A 17 2.15 1.35 -31.17
CA GLN A 17 0.89 0.65 -30.88
C GLN A 17 0.97 -0.17 -29.58
N ALA A 18 2.06 -0.90 -29.36
CA ALA A 18 2.28 -1.68 -28.14
C ALA A 18 2.35 -0.78 -26.88
N LEU A 19 3.02 0.37 -26.98
CA LEU A 19 3.08 1.36 -25.90
C LEU A 19 1.70 1.97 -25.63
N ALA A 20 0.96 2.36 -26.66
CA ALA A 20 -0.39 2.91 -26.54
C ALA A 20 -1.38 1.91 -25.90
N ALA A 21 -1.32 0.64 -26.31
CA ALA A 21 -2.14 -0.43 -25.74
C ALA A 21 -1.81 -0.65 -24.25
N SER A 22 -0.53 -0.68 -23.90
CA SER A 22 -0.08 -0.81 -22.50
C SER A 22 -0.55 0.36 -21.63
N ASN A 23 -0.48 1.58 -22.16
CA ASN A 23 -0.93 2.78 -21.46
C ASN A 23 -2.46 2.75 -21.23
N THR A 24 -3.21 2.36 -22.26
CA THR A 24 -4.68 2.22 -22.17
C THR A 24 -5.07 1.14 -21.14
N GLN A 25 -4.34 0.02 -21.10
CA GLN A 25 -4.57 -1.04 -20.11
C GLN A 25 -4.26 -0.57 -18.69
N ALA A 26 -3.18 0.19 -18.49
CA ALA A 26 -2.83 0.79 -17.20
C ALA A 26 -3.90 1.79 -16.74
N GLN A 27 -4.39 2.64 -17.64
CA GLN A 27 -5.47 3.60 -17.36
C GLN A 27 -6.75 2.87 -16.95
N ARG A 28 -7.21 1.88 -17.72
CA ARG A 28 -8.38 1.07 -17.35
C ARG A 28 -8.21 0.36 -16.00
N GLY A 29 -6.99 -0.11 -15.70
CA GLY A 29 -6.66 -0.69 -14.40
C GLY A 29 -6.78 0.31 -13.26
N ALA A 30 -6.28 1.54 -13.47
CA ALA A 30 -6.41 2.63 -12.52
C ALA A 30 -7.88 3.03 -12.32
N ASP A 31 -8.65 3.23 -13.39
CA ASP A 31 -10.07 3.59 -13.34
C ASP A 31 -10.86 2.54 -12.55
N ARG A 32 -10.57 1.25 -12.81
CA ARG A 32 -11.17 0.14 -12.07
C ARG A 32 -10.78 0.15 -10.59
N LEU A 33 -9.53 0.50 -10.25
CA LEU A 33 -9.10 0.60 -8.86
C LEU A 33 -9.81 1.76 -8.16
N PHE A 34 -9.95 2.91 -8.81
CA PHE A 34 -10.61 4.08 -8.22
C PHE A 34 -12.13 3.90 -8.07
N SER A 35 -12.77 3.07 -8.89
CA SER A 35 -14.20 2.74 -8.77
C SER A 35 -14.52 1.77 -7.63
N LEU A 36 -13.53 1.11 -7.04
CA LEU A 36 -13.73 0.24 -5.87
C LEU A 36 -14.04 1.04 -4.60
N PRO A 37 -14.82 0.48 -3.65
CA PRO A 37 -14.95 1.03 -2.31
C PRO A 37 -13.59 1.25 -1.64
N ARG A 38 -13.45 2.29 -0.82
CA ARG A 38 -12.18 2.69 -0.16
C ARG A 38 -11.46 1.52 0.51
N PHE A 39 -12.20 0.65 1.21
CA PHE A 39 -11.63 -0.52 1.88
C PHE A 39 -11.02 -1.53 0.90
N GLU A 40 -11.67 -1.76 -0.24
CA GLU A 40 -11.14 -2.63 -1.30
C GLU A 40 -9.90 -2.03 -1.96
N ARG A 41 -9.85 -0.70 -2.15
CA ARG A 41 -8.63 -0.01 -2.61
C ARG A 41 -7.47 -0.21 -1.64
N ALA A 42 -7.73 -0.11 -0.34
CA ALA A 42 -6.74 -0.35 0.71
C ALA A 42 -6.21 -1.80 0.69
N VAL A 43 -7.11 -2.80 0.59
CA VAL A 43 -6.74 -4.22 0.50
C VAL A 43 -5.88 -4.47 -0.75
N ALA A 44 -6.28 -3.95 -1.91
CA ALA A 44 -5.51 -4.07 -3.15
C ALA A 44 -4.11 -3.42 -3.02
N CYS A 45 -4.03 -2.24 -2.42
CA CYS A 45 -2.77 -1.54 -2.18
C CYS A 45 -1.83 -2.34 -1.27
N ILE A 46 -2.33 -2.87 -0.14
CA ILE A 46 -1.51 -3.69 0.77
C ILE A 46 -1.00 -4.94 0.06
N LYS A 47 -1.87 -5.67 -0.66
CA LYS A 47 -1.46 -6.87 -1.40
C LYS A 47 -0.34 -6.60 -2.41
N HIS A 48 -0.40 -5.45 -3.10
CA HIS A 48 0.61 -5.07 -4.08
C HIS A 48 1.99 -4.87 -3.44
N TYR A 49 2.06 -4.20 -2.28
CA TYR A 49 3.34 -3.88 -1.63
C TYR A 49 3.88 -4.98 -0.70
N GLU A 50 3.02 -5.74 -0.04
CA GLU A 50 3.46 -6.83 0.84
C GLU A 50 3.78 -8.11 0.05
N GLY A 51 3.00 -8.40 -1.00
CA GLY A 51 3.07 -9.68 -1.69
C GLY A 51 2.58 -10.85 -0.83
N LEU A 52 2.46 -12.03 -1.44
CA LEU A 52 2.07 -13.25 -0.70
C LEU A 52 3.33 -13.93 -0.15
N HIS A 53 3.41 -14.06 1.16
CA HIS A 53 4.53 -14.65 1.87
C HIS A 53 4.57 -16.18 1.75
N GLY A 54 5.75 -16.70 1.40
CA GLY A 54 6.07 -18.12 1.36
C GLY A 54 6.93 -18.56 2.55
N PRO A 55 7.47 -19.80 2.53
CA PRO A 55 8.25 -20.36 3.64
C PRO A 55 9.45 -19.51 4.08
N LYS A 56 10.09 -18.80 3.13
CA LYS A 56 11.27 -17.95 3.39
C LYS A 56 10.96 -16.68 4.19
N ASN A 57 9.68 -16.33 4.33
CA ASN A 57 9.25 -15.12 5.00
C ASN A 57 8.99 -15.33 6.51
N HIS A 58 9.27 -16.53 7.06
CA HIS A 58 9.07 -16.81 8.48
C HIS A 58 9.72 -15.71 9.36
N PRO A 59 9.02 -15.17 10.38
CA PRO A 59 7.75 -15.63 10.97
C PRO A 59 6.47 -15.03 10.35
N TYR A 60 6.53 -14.52 9.12
CA TYR A 60 5.39 -13.89 8.45
C TYR A 60 4.71 -14.82 7.44
N VAL A 61 3.37 -14.75 7.37
CA VAL A 61 2.50 -15.52 6.47
C VAL A 61 1.47 -14.62 5.78
N GLY A 62 0.79 -15.12 4.75
CA GLY A 62 -0.24 -14.36 4.03
C GLY A 62 0.31 -13.06 3.43
N TYR A 63 -0.41 -11.95 3.58
CA TYR A 63 0.04 -10.62 3.14
C TYR A 63 0.67 -9.85 4.31
N GLY A 64 1.72 -10.39 4.94
CA GLY A 64 2.45 -9.70 6.00
C GLY A 64 1.97 -9.93 7.44
N HIS A 65 1.12 -10.93 7.69
CA HIS A 65 0.71 -11.28 9.05
C HIS A 65 1.88 -11.94 9.80
N ARG A 66 2.27 -11.39 10.95
CA ARG A 66 3.30 -11.98 11.81
C ARG A 66 2.66 -12.96 12.79
N LEU A 67 3.10 -14.21 12.76
CA LEU A 67 2.60 -15.24 13.67
C LEU A 67 2.84 -14.84 15.14
N LEU A 68 1.77 -14.95 15.93
CA LEU A 68 1.81 -14.82 17.38
C LEU A 68 2.05 -16.18 18.05
N PRO A 69 2.58 -16.21 19.30
CA PRO A 69 2.72 -17.45 20.05
C PRO A 69 1.37 -18.18 20.15
N GLY A 70 1.36 -19.46 19.74
CA GLY A 70 0.17 -20.32 19.78
C GLY A 70 -0.70 -20.30 18.52
N GLU A 71 -0.47 -19.40 17.56
CA GLU A 71 -1.19 -19.44 16.28
C GLU A 71 -0.74 -20.63 15.41
N ARG A 72 -1.72 -21.33 14.82
CA ARG A 72 -1.48 -22.48 13.93
C ARG A 72 -1.60 -22.11 12.45
N LEU A 73 -1.44 -20.83 12.12
CA LEU A 73 -1.45 -20.35 10.73
C LEU A 73 -0.13 -20.74 10.04
N SER A 74 -0.17 -20.99 8.73
CA SER A 74 1.01 -21.39 7.96
C SER A 74 1.05 -20.73 6.58
N CYS A 75 2.24 -20.74 5.97
CA CYS A 75 2.43 -20.23 4.61
C CYS A 75 1.72 -21.07 3.53
N ALA A 76 1.16 -22.24 3.86
CA ALA A 76 0.43 -23.10 2.92
C ALA A 76 -1.03 -22.63 2.67
N MET A 77 -1.44 -21.49 3.25
CA MET A 77 -2.78 -20.95 3.07
C MET A 77 -3.07 -20.57 1.60
N THR A 78 -4.32 -20.77 1.18
CA THR A 78 -4.80 -20.31 -0.13
C THR A 78 -4.81 -18.78 -0.21
N LYS A 79 -4.78 -18.21 -1.43
CA LYS A 79 -4.93 -16.77 -1.65
C LYS A 79 -6.20 -16.19 -1.00
N ARG A 80 -7.29 -16.98 -0.96
CA ARG A 80 -8.55 -16.58 -0.32
C ARG A 80 -8.44 -16.53 1.21
N GLN A 81 -7.74 -17.50 1.82
CA GLN A 81 -7.46 -17.48 3.25
C GLN A 81 -6.53 -16.32 3.61
N ALA A 82 -5.48 -16.07 2.82
CA ALA A 82 -4.58 -14.93 3.01
C ALA A 82 -5.31 -13.58 2.88
N ASP A 83 -6.23 -13.46 1.91
CA ASP A 83 -7.10 -12.29 1.77
C ASP A 83 -8.00 -12.09 2.99
N SER A 84 -8.62 -13.17 3.48
CA SER A 84 -9.49 -13.12 4.65
C SER A 84 -8.71 -12.70 5.90
N LEU A 85 -7.50 -13.22 6.08
CA LEU A 85 -6.59 -12.85 7.17
C LEU A 85 -6.19 -11.37 7.09
N LEU A 86 -5.77 -10.90 5.92
CA LEU A 86 -5.45 -9.48 5.69
C LEU A 86 -6.63 -8.57 6.05
N ARG A 87 -7.85 -8.92 5.60
CA ARG A 87 -9.05 -8.15 5.91
C ARG A 87 -9.35 -8.12 7.40
N ALA A 88 -9.15 -9.24 8.11
CA ALA A 88 -9.31 -9.30 9.56
C ALA A 88 -8.30 -8.40 10.29
N ASP A 89 -7.02 -8.46 9.89
CA ASP A 89 -5.96 -7.65 10.49
C ASP A 89 -6.14 -6.14 10.23
N LEU A 90 -6.59 -5.78 9.03
CA LEU A 90 -6.89 -4.40 8.69
C LEU A 90 -8.11 -3.88 9.47
N LYS A 91 -9.14 -4.71 9.67
CA LYS A 91 -10.29 -4.37 10.52
C LYS A 91 -9.89 -4.14 11.98
N LYS A 92 -8.99 -4.97 12.54
CA LYS A 92 -8.45 -4.75 13.90
C LYS A 92 -7.78 -3.38 14.01
N ARG A 93 -6.94 -3.02 13.04
CA ARG A 93 -6.30 -1.69 12.98
C ARG A 93 -7.29 -0.54 12.83
N LEU A 94 -8.35 -0.73 12.03
CA LEU A 94 -9.42 0.27 11.93
C LEU A 94 -10.07 0.55 13.28
N VAL A 95 -10.25 -0.46 14.14
CA VAL A 95 -10.75 -0.26 15.51
C VAL A 95 -9.76 0.59 16.32
N THR A 96 -8.46 0.32 16.22
CA THR A 96 -7.41 1.13 16.88
C THR A 96 -7.49 2.60 16.48
N PHE A 97 -7.67 2.88 15.19
CA PHE A 97 -7.68 4.25 14.65
C PHE A 97 -9.07 4.90 14.54
N ARG A 98 -10.15 4.27 15.04
CA ARG A 98 -11.53 4.75 14.83
C ARG A 98 -11.79 6.20 15.24
N ARG A 99 -11.05 6.71 16.24
CA ARG A 99 -11.17 8.10 16.73
C ARG A 99 -10.76 9.16 15.71
N PHE A 100 -10.06 8.76 14.64
CA PHE A 100 -9.62 9.66 13.57
C PHE A 100 -10.67 9.78 12.45
N GLY A 101 -11.87 9.22 12.61
CA GLY A 101 -12.99 9.39 11.69
C GLY A 101 -12.63 8.99 10.26
N ARG A 102 -12.76 9.92 9.30
CA ARG A 102 -12.46 9.69 7.87
C ARG A 102 -11.01 9.28 7.58
N ASP A 103 -10.08 9.62 8.47
CA ASP A 103 -8.65 9.31 8.31
C ASP A 103 -8.26 7.96 8.94
N SER A 104 -9.19 7.27 9.61
CA SER A 104 -8.94 5.97 10.26
C SER A 104 -8.37 4.92 9.31
N LEU A 105 -8.90 4.82 8.09
CA LEU A 105 -8.44 3.85 7.10
C LEU A 105 -7.03 4.17 6.59
N LEU A 106 -6.72 5.45 6.40
CA LEU A 106 -5.40 5.90 5.97
C LEU A 106 -4.35 5.55 7.03
N LEU A 107 -4.64 5.79 8.31
CA LEU A 107 -3.76 5.42 9.42
C LEU A 107 -3.65 3.90 9.60
N ALA A 108 -4.75 3.16 9.43
CA ALA A 108 -4.74 1.70 9.50
C ALA A 108 -3.81 1.11 8.43
N VAL A 109 -3.86 1.59 7.19
CA VAL A 109 -2.98 1.16 6.09
C VAL A 109 -1.52 1.52 6.38
N LEU A 110 -1.24 2.74 6.83
CA LEU A 110 0.13 3.13 7.20
C LEU A 110 0.67 2.23 8.32
N SER A 111 -0.11 2.01 9.38
CA SER A 111 0.24 1.17 10.52
C SER A 111 0.44 -0.30 10.16
N TYR A 112 -0.16 -0.76 9.06
CA TYR A 112 0.09 -2.12 8.56
C TYR A 112 1.55 -2.27 8.13
N ASN A 113 2.13 -1.22 7.54
CA ASN A 113 3.53 -1.20 7.12
C ASN A 113 4.51 -0.85 8.25
N VAL A 114 4.20 0.19 9.03
CA VAL A 114 5.17 0.75 10.00
C VAL A 114 4.90 0.31 11.44
N GLY A 115 3.76 -0.30 11.73
CA GLY A 115 3.31 -0.64 13.08
C GLY A 115 2.57 0.52 13.76
N GLU A 116 1.61 0.18 14.62
CA GLU A 116 0.76 1.16 15.33
C GLU A 116 1.59 2.06 16.27
N TYR A 117 2.59 1.50 16.95
CA TYR A 117 3.47 2.22 17.87
C TYR A 117 4.26 3.37 17.21
N ARG A 118 4.53 3.28 15.90
CA ARG A 118 5.18 4.37 15.15
C ARG A 118 4.27 5.58 14.97
N LEU A 119 2.96 5.36 15.03
CA LEU A 119 1.96 6.42 14.90
C LEU A 119 1.53 6.93 16.28
N LEU A 120 1.14 6.01 17.17
CA LEU A 120 0.53 6.32 18.47
C LEU A 120 1.53 6.52 19.60
N GLY A 121 2.81 6.25 19.38
CA GLY A 121 3.82 6.25 20.43
C GLY A 121 3.78 4.97 21.28
N TYR A 122 4.85 4.76 22.05
CA TYR A 122 4.96 3.67 23.03
C TYR A 122 6.07 3.97 24.03
N GLY A 123 5.81 3.78 25.33
CA GLY A 123 6.77 4.09 26.39
C GLY A 123 7.23 5.55 26.33
N LYS A 124 8.53 5.78 26.15
CA LYS A 124 9.13 7.12 26.02
C LYS A 124 8.98 7.72 24.61
N GLN A 125 8.57 6.93 23.61
CA GLN A 125 8.39 7.43 22.25
C GLN A 125 7.05 8.18 22.14
N PRO A 126 7.04 9.47 21.77
CA PRO A 126 5.80 10.24 21.63
C PRO A 126 5.01 9.79 20.40
N LYS A 127 3.75 10.24 20.32
CA LYS A 127 2.93 10.16 19.11
C LYS A 127 3.65 10.83 17.93
N SER A 128 3.46 10.31 16.73
CA SER A 128 3.98 10.95 15.51
C SER A 128 3.35 12.33 15.29
N ARG A 129 4.08 13.24 14.62
CA ARG A 129 3.54 14.55 14.22
C ARG A 129 2.27 14.41 13.37
N LEU A 130 2.21 13.39 12.50
CA LEU A 130 1.01 13.01 11.73
C LEU A 130 -0.21 12.85 12.64
N VAL A 131 -0.07 12.05 13.69
CA VAL A 131 -1.16 11.81 14.66
C VAL A 131 -1.49 13.08 15.44
N GLN A 132 -0.48 13.83 15.90
CA GLN A 132 -0.71 15.06 16.65
C GLN A 132 -1.52 16.09 15.83
N LYS A 133 -1.22 16.26 14.54
CA LYS A 133 -1.98 17.14 13.64
C LYS A 133 -3.43 16.68 13.50
N LEU A 134 -3.65 15.40 13.24
CA LEU A 134 -5.02 14.88 13.11
C LEU A 134 -5.80 15.00 14.43
N GLU A 135 -5.17 14.84 15.59
CA GLU A 135 -5.81 15.04 16.89
C GLU A 135 -6.18 16.51 17.14
N SER A 136 -5.41 17.46 16.61
CA SER A 136 -5.74 18.89 16.67
C SER A 136 -6.67 19.36 15.55
N GLY A 137 -7.17 18.45 14.70
CA GLY A 137 -8.03 18.78 13.56
C GLY A 137 -7.29 19.31 12.32
N ASP A 138 -5.96 19.38 12.35
CA ASP A 138 -5.14 19.75 11.20
C ASP A 138 -4.99 18.54 10.27
N ARG A 139 -5.62 18.65 9.10
CA ARG A 139 -5.57 17.61 8.07
C ARG A 139 -4.52 17.87 7.00
N ASP A 140 -3.71 18.92 7.04
CA ASP A 140 -2.61 19.11 6.08
C ASP A 140 -1.45 18.14 6.37
N ILE A 141 -1.66 16.85 6.14
CA ILE A 141 -0.79 15.78 6.66
C ILE A 141 0.09 15.12 5.61
N ARG A 142 0.13 15.66 4.38
CA ARG A 142 0.82 14.99 3.26
C ARG A 142 2.31 14.84 3.51
N ASP A 143 2.94 15.86 4.06
CA ASP A 143 4.38 15.83 4.35
C ASP A 143 4.69 14.91 5.52
N GLU A 144 3.90 14.95 6.60
CA GLU A 144 4.05 14.04 7.72
C GLU A 144 3.82 12.58 7.29
N TYR A 145 2.81 12.31 6.45
CA TYR A 145 2.53 10.97 5.94
C TYR A 145 3.64 10.45 5.02
N THR A 146 4.15 11.27 4.11
CA THR A 146 5.24 10.87 3.21
C THR A 146 6.61 10.76 3.89
N SER A 147 6.77 11.32 5.09
CA SER A 147 7.98 11.17 5.92
C SER A 147 8.23 9.73 6.39
N PHE A 148 7.20 8.87 6.41
CA PHE A 148 7.29 7.44 6.72
C PHE A 148 7.88 6.63 5.54
N CYS A 149 9.08 7.04 5.11
CA CYS A 149 9.84 6.43 4.01
C CYS A 149 11.29 6.07 4.36
N ARG A 150 11.70 6.25 5.62
CA ARG A 150 13.06 5.94 6.09
C ARG A 150 13.16 4.55 6.68
N TYR A 151 14.17 3.81 6.28
CA TYR A 151 14.59 2.54 6.87
C TYR A 151 16.06 2.64 7.30
N ARG A 152 16.34 2.35 8.58
CA ARG A 152 17.70 2.47 9.16
C ARG A 152 18.38 3.81 8.82
N GLY A 153 17.64 4.91 8.94
CA GLY A 153 18.12 6.27 8.67
C GLY A 153 18.19 6.67 7.19
N LYS A 154 18.06 5.71 6.26
CA LYS A 154 18.12 5.98 4.81
C LYS A 154 16.73 6.09 4.21
N GLU A 155 16.56 7.04 3.31
CA GLU A 155 15.32 7.21 2.58
C GLU A 155 15.20 6.16 1.46
N LEU A 156 14.06 5.48 1.40
CA LEU A 156 13.76 4.50 0.37
C LEU A 156 12.76 5.07 -0.65
N LYS A 157 13.19 5.23 -1.91
CA LYS A 157 12.33 5.71 -3.02
C LYS A 157 11.03 4.90 -3.14
N VAL A 158 11.12 3.58 -2.97
CA VAL A 158 9.97 2.67 -3.01
C VAL A 158 8.95 2.99 -1.91
N MET A 159 9.41 3.33 -0.71
CA MET A 159 8.51 3.69 0.39
C MET A 159 7.84 5.03 0.15
N ARG A 160 8.57 6.03 -0.38
CA ARG A 160 7.96 7.29 -0.78
C ARG A 160 6.87 7.08 -1.85
N LEU A 161 7.14 6.24 -2.85
CA LEU A 161 6.13 5.89 -3.86
C LEU A 161 4.90 5.24 -3.21
N ARG A 162 5.11 4.28 -2.31
CA ARG A 162 4.04 3.64 -1.55
C ARG A 162 3.18 4.65 -0.79
N ARG A 163 3.80 5.58 -0.05
CA ARG A 163 3.06 6.64 0.67
C ARG A 163 2.24 7.51 -0.27
N ARG A 164 2.76 7.87 -1.45
CA ARG A 164 2.02 8.65 -2.45
C ARG A 164 0.82 7.89 -3.01
N VAL A 165 0.98 6.60 -3.30
CA VAL A 165 -0.11 5.73 -3.78
C VAL A 165 -1.20 5.58 -2.70
N GLU A 166 -0.82 5.33 -1.44
CA GLU A 166 -1.77 5.26 -0.33
C GLU A 166 -2.56 6.56 -0.17
N LEU A 167 -1.89 7.73 -0.22
CA LEU A 167 -2.56 9.03 -0.19
C LEU A 167 -3.50 9.22 -1.39
N ALA A 168 -3.09 8.86 -2.61
CA ALA A 168 -3.93 9.00 -3.79
C ALA A 168 -5.20 8.14 -3.69
N LEU A 169 -5.10 6.94 -3.12
CA LEU A 169 -6.22 6.02 -3.00
C LEU A 169 -7.14 6.32 -1.81
N LEU A 170 -6.63 6.91 -0.73
CA LEU A 170 -7.32 6.91 0.56
C LEU A 170 -7.43 8.29 1.21
N TYR A 171 -6.65 9.30 0.81
CA TYR A 171 -6.73 10.62 1.43
C TYR A 171 -7.68 11.54 0.67
N GLU A 172 -8.87 11.73 1.23
CA GLU A 172 -9.85 12.72 0.74
C GLU A 172 -9.46 14.12 1.21
N LYS A 173 -9.55 15.09 0.31
CA LYS A 173 -9.40 16.51 0.66
C LYS A 173 -10.54 16.92 1.60
#